data_AF-A0A968UNA0-F1
#
_entry.id   AF-A0A968UNA0-F1
#
_cell.length_a   1.000
_cell.length_b   1.000
_cell.length_c   1.000
_cell.angle_alpha   90.00
_cell.angle_beta   90.00
_cell.angle_gamma   90.00
#
_symmetry.space_group_name_H-M   'P 1'
#
loop_
_entity.id
_entity.type
_entity.pdbx_description
1 polymer ?
#
loop_
_entity_poly.entity_id
_entity_poly.type
_entity_poly.pdbx_seq_one_letter_code
_entity_poly.pdbx_strand_id
1 'polypeptide(L)'
;MRNQNNAERVFLEIGFHSPEREGSLRSIELLGLPGQKLKNRECVVSEKAQRFFDDLIVRKIFRESRRISDCKFQYIKIWLYDTNISDAERGYAVPKIDKGDLEIRSNVLSSKLERIYVLDNELTGREYDQWKKTATELFTMLFMQFIAAPELPSILADNPLAKFVEKMTDSVDNYGKMRQKLFFNALIIQVD
;
A
#
# COMPACT_ATOMS: atom_id res chain seq x y z
N MET A 1 8.99 -11.66 -36.27
CA MET A 1 9.66 -10.84 -35.25
C MET A 1 8.94 -9.50 -35.14
N ARG A 2 8.12 -9.30 -34.10
CA ARG A 2 7.56 -7.99 -33.73
C ARG A 2 8.18 -7.63 -32.38
N ASN A 3 9.15 -6.72 -32.39
CA ASN A 3 9.61 -6.01 -31.20
C ASN A 3 8.46 -5.10 -30.75
N GLN A 4 7.60 -5.61 -29.86
CA GLN A 4 6.87 -4.74 -28.97
C GLN A 4 7.79 -4.44 -27.80
N ASN A 5 8.12 -3.16 -27.62
CA ASN A 5 8.79 -2.62 -26.46
C ASN A 5 7.97 -2.97 -25.19
N ASN A 6 8.18 -4.17 -24.64
CA ASN A 6 7.89 -4.43 -23.24
C ASN A 6 8.93 -3.62 -22.48
N ALA A 7 8.59 -2.39 -22.11
CA ALA A 7 9.29 -1.70 -21.05
C ALA A 7 9.27 -2.65 -19.85
N GLU A 8 10.43 -3.23 -19.54
CA GLU A 8 10.62 -4.17 -18.45
C GLU A 8 10.07 -3.51 -17.19
N ARG A 9 8.98 -4.06 -16.62
CA ARG A 9 8.36 -3.51 -15.41
C ARG A 9 9.32 -3.75 -14.26
N VAL A 10 10.01 -2.70 -13.83
CA VAL A 10 10.91 -2.76 -12.68
C VAL A 10 10.12 -2.46 -11.42
N PHE A 11 10.23 -3.34 -10.42
CA PHE A 11 9.70 -3.12 -9.09
C PHE A 11 10.85 -2.89 -8.12
N LEU A 12 10.65 -1.95 -7.18
CA LEU A 12 11.66 -1.47 -6.26
C LEU A 12 11.18 -1.61 -4.81
N GLU A 13 12.14 -1.48 -3.91
CA GLU A 13 11.96 -1.42 -2.47
C GLU A 13 12.33 -0.03 -1.96
N ILE A 14 11.59 0.47 -0.98
CA ILE A 14 11.90 1.71 -0.26
C ILE A 14 11.74 1.52 1.24
N GLY A 15 12.79 1.86 1.99
CA GLY A 15 12.75 1.96 3.44
C GLY A 15 12.39 3.37 3.93
N PHE A 16 11.55 3.42 4.96
CA PHE A 16 11.14 4.63 5.66
C PHE A 16 11.52 4.51 7.13
N HIS A 17 12.09 5.57 7.68
CA HIS A 17 12.43 5.65 9.10
C HIS A 17 11.39 6.49 9.83
N SER A 18 11.07 6.10 11.07
CA SER A 18 10.18 6.89 11.91
C SER A 18 10.77 8.29 12.10
N PRO A 19 10.02 9.36 11.77
CA PRO A 19 10.47 10.71 12.07
C PRO A 19 10.38 11.04 13.57
N GLU A 20 9.81 10.15 14.37
CA GLU A 20 9.41 10.38 15.75
C GLU A 20 10.27 9.55 16.70
N ARG A 21 10.65 10.14 17.84
CA ARG A 21 11.44 9.44 18.87
C ARG A 21 10.57 8.50 19.72
N GLU A 22 9.30 8.84 19.85
CA GLU A 22 8.29 8.11 20.63
C GLU A 22 7.70 6.93 19.85
N GLY A 23 7.32 5.87 20.56
CA GLY A 23 6.86 4.61 19.97
C GLY A 23 7.97 3.59 19.76
N SER A 24 7.57 2.34 19.54
CA SER A 24 8.42 1.17 19.29
C SER A 24 8.82 1.05 17.82
N LEU A 25 7.92 1.40 16.90
CA LEU A 25 8.12 1.25 15.46
C LEU A 25 9.22 2.18 14.92
N ARG A 26 10.28 1.61 14.36
CA ARG A 26 11.47 2.32 13.89
C ARG A 26 11.53 2.44 12.38
N SER A 27 11.14 1.40 11.65
CA SER A 27 11.16 1.46 10.19
C SER A 27 10.07 0.62 9.53
N ILE A 28 9.71 1.06 8.33
CA ILE A 28 8.79 0.38 7.43
C ILE A 28 9.47 0.24 6.07
N GLU A 29 9.50 -0.96 5.52
CA GLU A 29 9.95 -1.22 4.15
C GLU A 29 8.74 -1.50 3.26
N LEU A 30 8.65 -0.80 2.13
CA LEU A 30 7.65 -1.05 1.10
C LEU A 30 8.30 -1.74 -0.10
N LEU A 31 7.75 -2.89 -0.48
CA LEU A 31 8.23 -3.73 -1.58
C LEU A 31 7.18 -3.80 -2.70
N GLY A 32 7.64 -3.92 -3.94
CA GLY A 32 6.75 -3.99 -5.11
C GLY A 32 6.33 -2.62 -5.63
N LEU A 33 7.12 -1.59 -5.40
CA LEU A 33 6.85 -0.23 -5.91
C LEU A 33 7.25 -0.11 -7.38
N PRO A 34 6.40 0.40 -8.28
CA PRO A 34 6.75 0.56 -9.69
C PRO A 34 7.87 1.60 -9.84
N GLY A 35 9.01 1.14 -10.36
CA GLY A 35 10.18 1.95 -10.66
C GLY A 35 10.13 2.55 -12.06
N GLN A 36 10.87 3.63 -12.25
CA GLN A 36 11.10 4.28 -13.53
C GLN A 36 12.58 4.24 -13.85
N LYS A 37 12.92 3.84 -15.07
CA LYS A 37 14.31 3.83 -15.55
C LYS A 37 14.67 5.23 -16.05
N LEU A 38 15.64 5.85 -15.39
CA LEU A 38 16.20 7.13 -15.77
C LEU A 38 17.11 7.00 -17.00
N LYS A 39 17.47 8.14 -17.62
CA LYS A 39 18.36 8.17 -18.80
C LYS A 39 19.74 7.59 -18.51
N ASN A 40 20.20 7.64 -17.26
CA ASN A 40 21.45 7.05 -16.78
C ASN A 40 21.33 5.54 -16.46
N ARG A 41 20.19 4.91 -16.78
CA ARG A 41 19.84 3.50 -16.51
C ARG A 41 19.57 3.17 -15.04
N GLU A 42 19.62 4.13 -14.12
CA GLU A 42 19.19 3.91 -12.74
C GLU A 42 17.68 3.72 -12.67
N CYS A 43 17.23 2.87 -11.76
CA CYS A 43 15.81 2.66 -11.49
C CYS A 43 15.45 3.35 -10.18
N VAL A 44 14.49 4.28 -10.24
CA VAL A 44 14.04 5.05 -9.09
C VAL A 44 12.53 5.04 -8.98
N VAL A 45 12.00 5.11 -7.76
CA VAL A 45 10.58 5.44 -7.55
C VAL A 45 10.45 6.96 -7.65
N SER A 46 9.47 7.45 -8.40
CA SER A 46 9.24 8.90 -8.50
C SER A 46 8.91 9.50 -7.14
N GLU A 47 9.35 10.73 -6.87
CA GLU A 47 9.04 11.45 -5.62
C GLU A 47 7.53 11.51 -5.35
N LYS A 48 6.72 11.68 -6.39
CA LYS A 48 5.25 11.66 -6.27
C LYS A 48 4.73 10.31 -5.77
N ALA A 49 5.25 9.20 -6.29
CA ALA A 49 4.89 7.87 -5.83
C ALA A 49 5.38 7.62 -4.39
N GLN A 50 6.60 8.03 -4.07
CA GLN A 50 7.11 7.92 -2.70
C GLN A 50 6.23 8.68 -1.71
N ARG A 51 5.86 9.94 -1.99
CA ARG A 51 4.95 10.74 -1.15
C ARG A 51 3.56 10.13 -1.03
N PHE A 52 3.01 9.60 -2.13
CA PHE A 52 1.72 8.92 -2.12
C PHE A 52 1.70 7.75 -1.12
N PHE A 53 2.72 6.89 -1.16
CA PHE A 53 2.80 5.76 -0.24
C PHE A 53 3.17 6.17 1.18
N ASP A 54 4.00 7.20 1.33
CA ASP A 54 4.33 7.78 2.63
C ASP A 54 3.05 8.28 3.33
N ASP A 55 2.22 9.07 2.64
CA ASP A 55 1.02 9.68 3.20
C ASP A 55 -0.10 8.68 3.50
N LEU A 56 -0.29 7.67 2.65
CA LEU A 56 -1.40 6.72 2.77
C LEU A 56 -1.08 5.49 3.63
N ILE A 57 0.18 5.04 3.66
CA ILE A 57 0.58 3.82 4.39
C ILE A 57 1.50 4.21 5.55
N VAL A 58 2.70 4.69 5.22
CA VAL A 58 3.83 4.75 6.17
C VAL A 58 3.53 5.68 7.34
N ARG A 59 3.17 6.95 7.08
CA ARG A 59 2.83 7.93 8.13
C ARG A 59 1.65 7.51 8.98
N LYS A 60 0.69 6.78 8.39
CA LYS A 60 -0.50 6.29 9.09
C LYS A 60 -0.12 5.21 10.09
N ILE A 61 0.66 4.22 9.65
CA ILE A 61 1.16 3.14 10.51
C ILE A 61 2.05 3.72 11.63
N PHE A 62 3.01 4.60 11.32
CA PHE A 62 3.81 5.25 12.38
C PHE A 62 2.94 6.00 13.38
N ARG A 63 1.92 6.72 12.92
CA ARG A 63 1.02 7.47 13.82
C ARG A 63 0.20 6.56 14.72
N GLU A 64 -0.44 5.53 14.19
CA GLU A 64 -1.28 4.66 15.03
C GLU A 64 -0.47 3.72 15.90
N SER A 65 0.72 3.28 15.45
CA SER A 65 1.60 2.45 16.30
C SER A 65 1.90 3.11 17.65
N ARG A 66 1.95 4.45 17.71
CA ARG A 66 2.11 5.23 18.95
C ARG A 66 0.86 5.30 19.81
N ARG A 67 -0.32 5.18 19.21
CA ARG A 67 -1.61 5.27 19.91
C ARG A 67 -2.00 3.95 20.55
N ILE A 68 -1.52 2.84 19.99
CA ILE A 68 -1.72 1.51 20.53
C ILE A 68 -0.72 1.30 21.67
N SER A 69 -1.21 1.32 22.91
CA SER A 69 -0.39 1.26 24.13
C SER A 69 0.56 0.07 24.20
N ASP A 70 0.16 -1.07 23.65
CA ASP A 70 0.90 -2.33 23.70
C ASP A 70 1.59 -2.69 22.37
N CYS A 71 1.70 -1.74 21.43
CA CYS A 71 2.40 -2.00 20.19
C CYS A 71 3.90 -2.14 20.43
N LYS A 72 4.46 -3.30 20.12
CA LYS A 72 5.89 -3.62 20.29
C LYS A 72 6.65 -3.80 18.97
N PHE A 73 5.97 -3.69 17.83
CA PHE A 73 6.58 -3.83 16.52
C PHE A 73 7.64 -2.75 16.32
N GLN A 74 8.84 -3.13 15.90
CA GLN A 74 9.94 -2.23 15.60
C GLN A 74 10.21 -2.14 14.09
N TYR A 75 9.93 -3.23 13.35
CA TYR A 75 10.20 -3.34 11.93
C TYR A 75 8.99 -3.94 11.21
N ILE A 76 8.57 -3.29 10.12
CA ILE A 76 7.46 -3.78 9.29
C ILE A 76 7.93 -3.85 7.84
N LYS A 77 7.70 -4.98 7.18
CA LYS A 77 7.84 -5.13 5.72
C LYS A 77 6.46 -5.26 5.09
N ILE A 78 6.22 -4.53 4.02
CA ILE A 78 4.92 -4.49 3.34
C ILE A 78 5.11 -4.71 1.85
N TRP A 79 4.51 -5.78 1.31
CA TRP A 79 4.44 -6.04 -0.12
C TRP A 79 3.13 -5.51 -0.71
N LEU A 80 3.24 -4.74 -1.80
CA LEU A 80 2.09 -4.18 -2.54
C LEU A 80 1.50 -5.23 -3.50
N TYR A 81 0.62 -6.08 -3.00
CA TYR A 81 0.20 -7.33 -3.63
C TYR A 81 -1.09 -7.20 -4.46
N ASP A 82 -1.08 -7.69 -5.71
CA ASP A 82 -2.30 -7.85 -6.52
C ASP A 82 -2.71 -9.33 -6.53
N THR A 83 -3.88 -9.61 -5.93
CA THR A 83 -4.45 -10.95 -5.84
C THR A 83 -4.93 -11.51 -7.17
N ASN A 84 -5.03 -10.68 -8.21
CA ASN A 84 -5.50 -11.09 -9.55
C ASN A 84 -4.35 -11.38 -10.52
N ILE A 85 -3.09 -11.12 -10.14
CA ILE A 85 -1.92 -11.31 -10.99
C ILE A 85 -1.17 -12.57 -10.55
N SER A 86 -0.82 -13.42 -11.51
CA SER A 86 -0.06 -14.64 -11.27
C SER A 86 1.37 -14.35 -10.80
N ASP A 87 2.01 -15.30 -10.11
CA ASP A 87 3.39 -15.15 -9.64
C ASP A 87 4.38 -14.85 -10.78
N ALA A 88 4.15 -15.45 -11.96
CA ALA A 88 4.98 -15.24 -13.15
C ALA A 88 4.89 -13.80 -13.71
N GLU A 89 3.76 -13.12 -13.51
CA GLU A 89 3.48 -11.80 -14.06
C GLU A 89 3.79 -10.65 -13.08
N ARG A 90 3.86 -10.96 -11.77
CA ARG A 90 4.03 -9.96 -10.70
C ARG A 90 5.37 -9.22 -10.77
N GLY A 91 6.42 -9.89 -11.24
CA GLY A 91 7.74 -9.27 -11.44
C GLY A 91 8.57 -9.04 -10.16
N TYR A 92 8.09 -9.50 -8.99
CA TYR A 92 8.86 -9.53 -7.75
C TYR A 92 8.35 -10.65 -6.82
N ALA A 93 9.21 -11.10 -5.91
CA ALA A 93 8.89 -12.17 -4.96
C ALA A 93 8.05 -11.66 -3.79
N VAL A 94 7.09 -12.47 -3.37
CA VAL A 94 6.27 -12.25 -2.17
C VAL A 94 6.38 -13.47 -1.25
N PRO A 95 6.25 -13.28 0.07
CA PRO A 95 6.17 -14.40 0.99
C PRO A 95 4.92 -15.25 0.71
N LYS A 96 5.01 -16.54 1.05
CA LYS A 96 3.87 -17.46 0.95
C LYS A 96 2.88 -17.14 2.06
N ILE A 97 1.62 -16.97 1.69
CA ILE A 97 0.52 -16.83 2.65
C ILE A 97 -0.03 -18.23 2.94
N ASP A 98 -0.23 -18.56 4.21
CA ASP A 98 -0.87 -19.80 4.64
C ASP A 98 -2.08 -19.57 5.55
N LYS A 99 -2.50 -20.61 6.29
CA LYS A 99 -3.72 -20.59 7.11
C LYS A 99 -3.50 -20.03 8.52
N GLY A 100 -2.25 -19.94 8.98
CA GLY A 100 -1.90 -19.33 10.27
C GLY A 100 -1.95 -17.80 10.20
N ASP A 101 -1.61 -17.26 9.03
CA ASP A 101 -1.64 -15.83 8.75
C ASP A 101 -2.99 -15.17 9.01
N LEU A 102 -2.95 -13.93 9.48
CA LEU A 102 -4.13 -13.13 9.73
C LEU A 102 -4.62 -12.49 8.41
N GLU A 103 -5.76 -12.95 7.90
CA GLU A 103 -6.50 -12.25 6.84
C GLU A 103 -7.44 -11.19 7.45
N ILE A 104 -7.17 -9.91 7.18
CA ILE A 104 -8.08 -8.80 7.46
C ILE A 104 -8.77 -8.41 6.16
N ARG A 105 -10.09 -8.56 6.10
CA ARG A 105 -10.90 -8.14 4.94
C ARG A 105 -11.40 -6.72 5.11
N SER A 106 -11.35 -5.94 4.04
CA SER A 106 -11.95 -4.61 4.00
C SER A 106 -13.45 -4.70 4.28
N ASN A 107 -13.92 -3.91 5.23
CA ASN A 107 -15.34 -3.62 5.43
C ASN A 107 -15.77 -2.32 4.72
N VAL A 108 -14.87 -1.68 3.98
CA VAL A 108 -15.09 -0.42 3.28
C VAL A 108 -15.37 -0.71 1.81
N LEU A 109 -16.65 -0.64 1.42
CA LEU A 109 -17.11 -1.00 0.06
C LEU A 109 -16.41 -0.24 -1.07
N SER A 110 -16.00 1.00 -0.82
CA SER A 110 -15.36 1.88 -1.81
C SER A 110 -13.83 1.83 -1.79
N SER A 111 -13.23 1.01 -0.92
CA SER A 111 -11.78 0.84 -0.86
C SER A 111 -11.29 -0.04 -2.00
N LYS A 112 -10.24 0.42 -2.70
CA LYS A 112 -9.49 -0.39 -3.66
C LYS A 112 -8.54 -1.38 -2.98
N LEU A 113 -8.20 -1.14 -1.71
CA LEU A 113 -7.54 -2.14 -0.87
C LEU A 113 -8.62 -3.07 -0.30
N GLU A 114 -8.57 -4.33 -0.71
CA GLU A 114 -9.58 -5.35 -0.38
C GLU A 114 -9.15 -6.22 0.81
N ARG A 115 -7.85 -6.53 0.91
CA ARG A 115 -7.32 -7.47 1.91
C ARG A 115 -5.98 -7.02 2.47
N ILE A 116 -5.72 -7.38 3.72
CA ILE A 116 -4.40 -7.29 4.34
C ILE A 116 -4.10 -8.66 4.94
N TYR A 117 -2.96 -9.24 4.57
CA TYR A 117 -2.44 -10.47 5.13
C TYR A 117 -1.30 -10.10 6.08
N VAL A 118 -1.39 -10.47 7.35
CA VAL A 118 -0.31 -10.25 8.33
C VAL A 118 0.29 -11.61 8.66
N LEU A 119 1.59 -11.75 8.43
CA LEU A 119 2.30 -13.02 8.64
C LEU A 119 2.42 -13.32 10.13
N ASP A 120 2.04 -14.54 10.53
CA ASP A 120 1.94 -14.92 11.94
C ASP A 120 3.29 -15.19 12.62
N ASN A 121 4.37 -15.40 11.84
CA ASN A 121 5.69 -15.79 12.31
C ASN A 121 5.67 -16.99 13.27
N GLU A 122 4.80 -17.99 13.04
CA GLU A 122 4.68 -19.20 13.89
C GLU A 122 4.25 -18.91 15.35
N LEU A 123 3.63 -17.75 15.62
CA LEU A 123 3.16 -17.38 16.95
C LEU A 123 2.03 -18.30 17.44
N THR A 124 2.00 -18.58 18.75
CA THR A 124 0.96 -19.44 19.35
C THR A 124 0.44 -18.90 20.67
N GLY A 125 -0.78 -19.33 21.05
CA GLY A 125 -1.40 -19.00 22.33
C GLY A 125 -1.60 -17.50 22.56
N ARG A 126 -1.26 -17.01 23.76
CA ARG A 126 -1.50 -15.62 24.17
C ARG A 126 -0.72 -14.60 23.33
N GLU A 127 0.45 -14.99 22.85
CA GLU A 127 1.29 -14.13 22.02
C GLU A 127 0.61 -13.88 20.67
N TYR A 128 0.08 -14.94 20.06
CA TYR A 128 -0.75 -14.84 18.85
C TYR A 128 -1.97 -13.94 19.07
N ASP A 129 -2.70 -14.11 20.18
CA ASP A 129 -3.90 -13.30 20.45
C ASP A 129 -3.56 -11.80 20.59
N GLN A 130 -2.47 -11.48 21.28
CA GLN A 130 -2.01 -10.10 21.44
C GLN A 130 -1.52 -9.53 20.10
N TRP A 131 -0.69 -10.28 19.37
CA TRP A 131 -0.22 -9.92 18.03
C TRP A 131 -1.39 -9.64 17.09
N LYS A 132 -2.37 -10.55 17.04
CA LYS A 132 -3.56 -10.45 16.19
C LYS A 132 -4.37 -9.20 16.52
N LYS A 133 -4.58 -8.91 17.82
CA LYS A 133 -5.27 -7.70 18.27
C LYS A 133 -4.53 -6.45 17.80
N THR A 134 -3.23 -6.35 18.08
CA THR A 134 -2.40 -5.20 17.69
C THR A 134 -2.34 -5.04 16.17
N ALA A 135 -2.13 -6.11 15.42
CA ALA A 135 -2.10 -6.08 13.95
C ALA A 135 -3.45 -5.65 13.36
N THR A 136 -4.56 -6.18 13.89
CA THR A 136 -5.90 -5.78 13.45
C THR A 136 -6.14 -4.29 13.68
N GLU A 137 -5.83 -3.78 14.87
CA GLU A 137 -5.99 -2.38 15.23
C GLU A 137 -5.11 -1.46 14.38
N LEU A 138 -3.84 -1.85 14.16
CA LEU A 138 -2.87 -1.07 13.42
C LEU A 138 -3.19 -0.97 11.92
N PHE A 139 -3.64 -2.06 11.29
CA PHE A 139 -3.73 -2.12 9.83
C PHE A 139 -5.14 -1.87 9.27
N THR A 140 -6.20 -2.09 10.05
CA THR A 140 -7.59 -1.90 9.57
C THR A 140 -7.85 -0.46 9.10
N MET A 141 -7.21 0.54 9.70
CA MET A 141 -7.34 1.94 9.30
C MET A 141 -6.95 2.20 7.82
N LEU A 142 -6.12 1.34 7.22
CA LEU A 142 -5.52 1.58 5.91
C LEU A 142 -6.56 1.51 4.80
N PHE A 143 -7.62 0.69 4.96
CA PHE A 143 -8.70 0.58 3.97
C PHE A 143 -9.31 1.95 3.63
N MET A 144 -9.51 2.81 4.64
CA MET A 144 -10.06 4.15 4.43
C MET A 144 -9.14 5.07 3.61
N GLN A 145 -7.85 4.77 3.53
CA GLN A 145 -6.87 5.58 2.77
C GLN A 145 -6.90 5.27 1.26
N PHE A 146 -7.53 4.17 0.85
CA PHE A 146 -7.61 3.70 -0.53
C PHE A 146 -9.01 3.84 -1.14
N ILE A 147 -9.85 4.71 -0.58
CA ILE A 147 -11.11 5.11 -1.20
C ILE A 147 -10.80 6.01 -2.40
N ALA A 148 -11.20 5.59 -3.58
CA ALA A 148 -11.10 6.40 -4.79
C ALA A 148 -12.43 7.11 -5.05
N ALA A 149 -12.36 8.40 -5.41
CA ALA A 149 -13.54 9.09 -5.93
C ALA A 149 -14.05 8.39 -7.20
N PRO A 150 -15.38 8.29 -7.41
CA PRO A 150 -15.94 7.65 -8.59
C PRO A 150 -15.42 8.32 -9.87
N GLU A 151 -15.17 7.51 -10.90
CA GLU A 151 -14.82 8.03 -12.23
C GLU A 151 -16.03 8.80 -12.78
N LEU A 152 -15.80 10.01 -13.30
CA LEU A 152 -16.85 10.75 -13.96
C LEU A 152 -17.29 9.98 -15.22
N PRO A 153 -18.60 9.78 -15.45
CA PRO A 153 -19.08 9.12 -16.66
C PRO A 153 -18.50 9.79 -17.91
N SER A 154 -18.00 8.98 -18.85
CA SER A 154 -17.37 9.44 -20.09
C SER A 154 -18.27 10.37 -20.94
N ILE A 155 -19.59 10.28 -20.76
CA ILE A 155 -20.61 11.14 -21.40
C ILE A 155 -20.49 12.61 -20.94
N LEU A 156 -19.93 12.87 -19.76
CA LEU A 156 -19.79 14.22 -19.21
C LEU A 156 -18.39 14.82 -19.40
N ALA A 157 -17.40 14.04 -19.85
CA ALA A 157 -16.00 14.47 -19.94
C ALA A 157 -15.76 15.69 -20.86
N ASP A 158 -16.60 15.88 -21.89
CA ASP A 158 -16.51 17.01 -22.81
C ASP A 158 -17.28 18.27 -22.33
N ASN A 159 -17.98 18.19 -21.20
CA ASN A 159 -18.78 19.29 -20.68
C ASN A 159 -17.90 20.26 -19.86
N PRO A 160 -17.98 21.60 -20.04
CA PRO A 160 -17.15 22.57 -19.31
C PRO A 160 -17.24 22.46 -17.78
N LEU A 161 -18.38 22.00 -17.25
CA LEU A 161 -18.59 21.73 -15.83
C LEU A 161 -17.77 20.53 -15.33
N ALA A 162 -17.58 19.49 -16.15
CA ALA A 162 -16.77 18.33 -15.78
C ALA A 162 -15.29 18.69 -15.66
N LYS A 163 -14.78 19.56 -16.55
CA LYS A 163 -13.41 20.13 -16.44
C LYS A 163 -13.22 20.97 -15.17
N PHE A 164 -14.29 21.59 -14.67
CA PHE A 164 -14.26 22.37 -13.42
C PHE A 164 -14.25 21.46 -12.19
N VAL A 165 -15.05 20.39 -12.20
CA VAL A 165 -15.04 19.35 -11.15
C VAL A 165 -13.69 18.63 -11.13
N GLU A 166 -13.12 18.28 -12.29
CA GLU A 166 -11.81 17.62 -12.38
C GLU A 166 -10.68 18.52 -11.85
N LYS A 167 -10.74 19.84 -12.11
CA LYS A 167 -9.83 20.82 -11.50
C LYS A 167 -10.03 20.97 -9.99
N MET A 168 -11.27 20.90 -9.49
CA MET A 168 -11.54 20.96 -8.05
C MET A 168 -11.11 19.67 -7.34
N THR A 169 -11.38 18.49 -7.90
CA THR A 169 -10.95 17.22 -7.32
C THR A 169 -9.44 17.07 -7.34
N ASP A 170 -8.74 17.50 -8.41
CA ASP A 170 -7.27 17.56 -8.42
C ASP A 170 -6.71 18.58 -7.39
N SER A 171 -7.49 19.59 -6.99
CA SER A 171 -7.10 20.57 -5.95
C SER A 171 -7.43 20.14 -4.51
N VAL A 172 -8.34 19.19 -4.32
CA VAL A 172 -8.83 18.73 -3.00
C VAL A 172 -8.31 17.33 -2.64
N ASP A 173 -8.08 16.46 -3.64
CA ASP A 173 -7.48 15.13 -3.47
C ASP A 173 -6.21 15.00 -4.32
N ASN A 174 -5.06 15.37 -3.72
CA ASN A 174 -3.73 15.33 -4.35
C ASN A 174 -3.38 13.96 -4.99
N TYR A 175 -4.11 12.90 -4.61
CA TYR A 175 -3.84 11.52 -4.99
C TYR A 175 -5.00 10.81 -5.69
N GLY A 176 -6.08 11.50 -6.06
CA GLY A 176 -7.30 10.88 -6.61
C GLY A 176 -7.02 9.97 -7.82
N LYS A 177 -6.28 10.48 -8.82
CA LYS A 177 -5.87 9.70 -10.01
C LYS A 177 -5.01 8.48 -9.67
N MET A 178 -4.21 8.54 -8.62
CA MET A 178 -3.35 7.42 -8.19
C MET A 178 -4.14 6.36 -7.42
N ARG A 179 -5.14 6.76 -6.61
CA ARG A 179 -6.07 5.82 -5.98
C ARG A 179 -6.96 5.13 -7.01
N GLN A 180 -7.41 5.84 -8.05
CA GLN A 180 -8.18 5.24 -9.15
C GLN A 180 -7.37 4.19 -9.92
N LYS A 181 -6.08 4.47 -10.15
CA LYS A 181 -5.15 3.60 -10.89
C LYS A 181 -4.26 2.76 -9.96
N LEU A 182 -4.79 2.35 -8.80
CA LEU A 182 -4.06 1.49 -7.87
C LEU A 182 -3.75 0.16 -8.58
N PHE A 183 -2.49 -0.27 -8.53
CA PHE A 183 -2.01 -1.48 -9.21
C PHE A 183 -1.96 -2.72 -8.31
N PHE A 184 -2.41 -2.58 -7.06
CA PHE A 184 -2.48 -3.64 -6.06
C PHE A 184 -3.85 -3.54 -5.38
N ASN A 185 -4.34 -4.66 -4.84
CA ASN A 185 -5.60 -4.71 -4.10
C ASN A 185 -5.45 -5.39 -2.73
N ALA A 186 -4.23 -5.80 -2.36
CA ALA A 186 -3.92 -6.37 -1.08
C ALA A 186 -2.54 -5.91 -0.57
N LEU A 187 -2.35 -6.00 0.73
CA LEU A 187 -1.03 -5.87 1.36
C LEU A 187 -0.66 -7.21 1.99
N ILE A 188 0.61 -7.61 1.86
CA ILE A 188 1.19 -8.64 2.73
C ILE A 188 2.11 -7.92 3.69
N ILE A 189 1.98 -8.18 4.99
CA ILE A 189 2.67 -7.47 6.05
C ILE A 189 3.41 -8.49 6.91
N GLN A 190 4.71 -8.32 7.04
CA GLN A 190 5.52 -9.01 8.03
C GLN A 190 5.91 -8.01 9.12
N VAL A 191 5.68 -8.40 10.36
CA VAL A 191 6.14 -7.66 11.56
C VAL A 191 7.26 -8.46 12.22
N ASP A 192 8.08 -7.82 13.04
CA ASP A 192 9.11 -8.46 13.86
C ASP A 192 8.59 -9.06 15.17
#